data_AF-A0A286TZC1-F1
#
_entry.id   AF-A0A286TZC1-F1
#
_cell.length_a   1.000
_cell.length_b   1.000
_cell.length_c   1.000
_cell.angle_alpha   90.00
_cell.angle_beta   90.00
_cell.angle_gamma   90.00
#
_symmetry.space_group_name_H-M   'P 1'
#
loop_
_entity.id
_entity.type
_entity.pdbx_description
1 polymer ?
#
loop_
_entity_poly.entity_id
_entity_poly.type
_entity_poly.pdbx_seq_one_letter_code
_entity_poly.pdbx_strand_id
1 'polypeptide(L)' 'MNYSGGKGGVFQKLINLMPPHDVYIETHLGGGAVMRNKRPARSNIGIELDQDVVEMWTNVKPLVQ' A
#
# COMPACT_ATOMS: atom_id res chain seq x y z
N MET A 1 -0.94 -7.61 9.02
CA MET A 1 -2.42 -7.72 9.01
C MET A 1 -2.82 -8.87 8.13
N ASN A 2 -3.72 -9.71 8.61
CA ASN A 2 -4.27 -10.79 7.80
C ASN A 2 -5.50 -10.23 7.08
N TYR A 3 -5.36 -9.85 5.82
CA TYR A 3 -6.43 -9.35 4.97
C TYR A 3 -6.63 -10.35 3.84
N SER A 4 -7.87 -10.80 3.62
CA SER A 4 -8.17 -11.79 2.58
C SER A 4 -7.77 -11.24 1.21
N GLY A 5 -7.04 -12.02 0.40
CA GLY A 5 -6.52 -11.57 -0.89
C GLY A 5 -5.31 -10.63 -0.83
N GLY A 6 -4.78 -10.38 0.36
CA GLY A 6 -3.59 -9.54 0.57
C GLY A 6 -2.36 -10.05 -0.18
N LYS A 7 -1.55 -9.13 -0.73
CA LYS A 7 -0.33 -9.45 -1.48
C LYS A 7 0.89 -9.74 -0.59
N GLY A 8 0.68 -10.11 0.68
CA GLY A 8 1.74 -10.31 1.67
C GLY A 8 2.76 -11.40 1.31
N GLY A 9 2.35 -12.44 0.57
CA GLY A 9 3.26 -13.50 0.11
C GLY A 9 3.94 -13.22 -1.24
N VAL A 10 3.52 -12.18 -1.96
CA VAL A 10 3.95 -11.94 -3.36
C VAL A 10 4.45 -10.52 -3.63
N PHE A 11 4.42 -9.62 -2.65
CA PHE A 11 4.75 -8.20 -2.84
C PHE A 11 6.15 -8.02 -3.43
N GLN A 12 7.15 -8.81 -3.02
CA GLN A 12 8.52 -8.68 -3.52
C GLN A 12 8.60 -8.91 -5.03
N LYS A 13 7.89 -9.92 -5.54
CA LYS A 13 7.83 -10.20 -6.98
C LYS A 13 7.16 -9.06 -7.74
N LEU A 14 6.09 -8.48 -7.18
CA LEU A 14 5.41 -7.34 -7.78
C LEU A 14 6.30 -6.10 -7.82
N ILE A 15 7.00 -5.78 -6.73
CA ILE A 15 7.93 -4.64 -6.64
C ILE A 15 9.06 -4.76 -7.66
N ASN A 16 9.61 -5.96 -7.86
CA ASN A 16 10.68 -6.18 -8.82
C ASN A 16 10.26 -5.92 -10.28
N LEU A 17 8.95 -5.89 -10.57
CA LEU A 17 8.42 -5.55 -11.89
C LEU A 17 8.14 -4.05 -12.05
N MET A 18 8.27 -3.26 -10.98
CA MET A 18 8.00 -1.83 -11.00
C MET A 18 9.23 -1.06 -11.48
N PRO A 19 9.12 -0.25 -12.54
CA PRO A 19 10.17 0.72 -12.86
C PRO A 19 10.24 1.81 -11.78
N PRO A 20 11.34 2.61 -11.73
CA PRO A 20 11.37 3.83 -10.93
C PRO A 20 10.16 4.71 -11.24
N HIS A 21 9.53 5.26 -10.20
CA HIS A 21 8.31 6.03 -10.33
C HIS A 21 8.22 7.08 -9.23
N ASP A 22 7.66 8.24 -9.59
CA ASP A 22 7.39 9.32 -8.64
C ASP A 22 6.02 9.18 -7.98
N VAL A 23 5.07 8.55 -8.67
CA VAL A 23 3.70 8.36 -8.20
C VAL A 23 3.37 6.88 -8.21
N TYR A 24 2.84 6.41 -7.09
CA TYR A 24 2.32 5.06 -6.94
C TYR A 24 0.84 5.12 -6.58
N ILE A 25 0.03 4.35 -7.30
CA ILE A 25 -1.42 4.27 -7.08
C ILE A 25 -1.77 2.80 -6.84
N GLU A 26 -2.31 2.48 -5.67
CA GLU A 26 -2.84 1.16 -5.34
C GLU A 26 -4.37 1.27 -5.26
N THR A 27 -5.04 0.83 -6.33
CA THR A 27 -6.49 1.04 -6.50
C THR A 27 -7.35 0.17 -5.60
N HIS A 28 -6.77 -0.91 -5.08
CA HIS A 28 -7.40 -1.84 -4.14
C HIS A 28 -6.41 -2.05 -3.01
N LEU A 29 -6.32 -1.04 -2.14
CA LEU A 29 -5.29 -0.95 -1.13
C LEU A 29 -5.33 -2.16 -0.20
N GLY A 30 -6.48 -2.49 0.38
CA GLY A 30 -6.63 -3.46 1.44
C GLY A 30 -5.55 -3.26 2.52
N GLY A 31 -4.78 -4.32 2.75
CA GLY A 31 -3.63 -4.28 3.64
C GLY A 31 -2.38 -3.56 3.12
N GLY A 32 -2.35 -2.97 1.92
CA GLY A 32 -1.25 -2.20 1.31
C GLY A 32 0.12 -2.87 1.34
N ALA A 33 0.16 -4.19 1.12
CA ALA A 33 1.39 -4.98 1.22
C ALA A 33 2.47 -4.50 0.23
N VAL A 34 2.09 -3.98 -0.94
CA VAL A 34 3.03 -3.44 -1.91
C VAL A 34 3.42 -2.02 -1.53
N MET A 35 2.45 -1.13 -1.29
CA MET A 35 2.70 0.27 -0.88
C MET A 35 3.67 0.38 0.29
N ARG A 36 3.51 -0.46 1.33
CA ARG A 36 4.35 -0.42 2.54
C ARG A 36 5.77 -0.96 2.37
N ASN A 37 5.99 -1.86 1.40
CA ASN A 37 7.27 -2.57 1.26
C ASN A 37 8.10 -2.09 0.07
N LYS A 38 7.51 -1.38 -0.90
CA LYS A 38 8.28 -0.77 -1.98
C LYS A 38 9.08 0.43 -1.47
N ARG A 39 10.08 0.86 -2.24
CA ARG A 39 10.74 2.16 -1.99
C ARG A 39 9.68 3.27 -1.99
N PRO A 40 9.70 4.22 -1.05
CA PRO A 40 8.77 5.35 -1.05
C PRO A 40 8.82 6.09 -2.38
N ALA A 41 7.65 6.30 -2.97
CA ALA A 41 7.49 7.20 -4.11
C ALA A 41 7.22 8.60 -3.57
N ARG A 42 7.47 9.65 -4.37
CA ARG A 42 7.18 11.04 -3.98
C ARG A 42 5.71 11.21 -3.59
N SER A 43 4.80 10.47 -4.23
CA SER A 43 3.38 10.44 -3.88
C SER A 43 2.86 9.01 -3.91
N ASN A 44 2.12 8.62 -2.88
CA ASN A 44 1.49 7.30 -2.77
C ASN A 44 -0.01 7.51 -2.54
N ILE A 45 -0.83 6.96 -3.42
CA ILE A 45 -2.29 7.08 -3.38
C ILE A 45 -2.86 5.69 -3.17
N GLY A 46 -3.54 5.49 -2.05
CA GLY A 46 -4.30 4.28 -1.77
C GLY A 46 -5.78 4.55 -1.96
N ILE A 47 -6.44 3.70 -2.76
CA ILE A 47 -7.89 3.74 -2.94
C ILE A 47 -8.44 2.45 -2.35
N GLU A 48 -9.51 2.58 -1.57
CA GLU A 48 -10.21 1.46 -0.97
C GLU A 48 -11.69 1.77 -0.85
N LEU A 49 -12.52 0.75 -1.05
CA LEU A 49 -13.97 0.83 -0.93
C LEU A 49 -14.42 0.52 0.51
N ASP A 50 -13.74 -0.42 1.17
CA ASP A 50 -14.05 -0.83 2.52
C ASP A 50 -13.73 0.29 3.53
N GLN A 51 -14.76 0.84 4.17
CA GLN A 51 -14.64 1.95 5.11
C GLN A 51 -13.81 1.57 6.33
N ASP A 52 -13.89 0.33 6.82
CA ASP A 52 -13.12 -0.10 7.99
C ASP A 52 -11.61 -0.09 7.68
N VAL A 53 -11.24 -0.43 6.44
CA VAL A 53 -9.86 -0.36 5.97
C VAL A 53 -9.43 1.10 5.81
N VAL A 54 -10.29 1.97 5.27
CA VAL A 54 -9.99 3.41 5.17
C VAL A 54 -9.72 3.99 6.55
N GLU A 55 -10.61 3.76 7.52
CA GLU A 55 -10.47 4.24 8.89
C GLU A 55 -9.19 3.76 9.55
N MET A 56 -8.86 2.49 9.36
CA MET A 56 -7.62 1.90 9.84
C MET A 56 -6.40 2.66 9.28
N TRP A 57 -6.36 3.01 8.00
CA TRP A 57 -5.26 3.76 7.38
C TRP A 57 -5.24 5.23 7.82
N THR A 58 -6.38 5.88 8.00
CA THR A 58 -6.45 7.29 8.43
C THR A 58 -6.06 7.49 9.90
N ASN A 59 -6.23 6.45 10.73
CA ASN A 59 -5.86 6.48 12.14
C ASN A 59 -4.38 6.14 12.38
N VAL A 60 -3.61 5.79 11.34
CA VAL A 60 -2.17 5.58 11.46
C VAL A 60 -1.47 6.95 11.51
N LYS A 61 -0.89 7.30 12.66
CA LYS A 61 0.01 8.45 12.75
C LYS A 61 1.20 8.22 11.80
N PRO A 62 1.62 9.24 11.02
CA PRO A 62 2.82 9.13 10.21
C PRO A 62 3.99 8.65 11.08
N LEU A 63 4.64 7.57 10.64
CA LEU A 63 5.92 7.20 11.21
C LEU A 63 6.93 8.22 10.69
N VAL A 64 7.20 9.24 11.53
CA VAL A 64 8.21 10.31 11.44
C VAL A 64 7.72 11.65 10.83
N GLN A 65 8.02 12.74 11.57
CA GLN A 65 8.02 14.16 11.15
C GLN A 65 9.28 14.49 10.35
#